data_AF-A0A5K1GLR8-F1
#
_entry.id   AF-A0A5K1GLR8-F1
#
_cell.length_a   1.000
_cell.length_b   1.000
_cell.length_c   1.000
_cell.angle_alpha   90.00
_cell.angle_beta   90.00
_cell.angle_gamma   90.00
#
_symmetry.space_group_name_H-M   'P 1'
#
loop_
_entity.id
_entity.type
_entity.pdbx_description
1 polymer ?
#
loop_
_entity_poly.entity_id
_entity_poly.type
_entity_poly.pdbx_seq_one_letter_code
_entity_poly.pdbx_strand_id
1 'polypeptide(L)' 'NHQGRPVAALDCEMVGGGSDGTLDLCARVCLVGEDERVLFQSFVLPLIAVSDY' A
#
# COMPACT_ATOMS: atom_id res chain seq x y z
N ASN A 1 -7.80 16.26 -28.56
CA ASN A 1 -7.89 15.26 -27.46
C ASN A 1 -6.63 15.32 -26.62
N HIS A 2 -6.59 16.17 -25.60
CA HIS A 2 -5.53 16.13 -24.58
C HIS A 2 -6.07 15.34 -23.40
N GLN A 3 -6.11 14.01 -23.52
CA GLN A 3 -6.15 13.21 -22.30
C GLN A 3 -4.72 13.27 -21.74
N GLY A 4 -4.58 13.87 -20.56
CA GLY A 4 -3.32 13.88 -19.82
C GLY A 4 -2.82 12.46 -19.58
N ARG A 5 -1.56 12.33 -19.12
CA ARG A 5 -1.06 11.02 -18.69
C ARG A 5 -1.96 10.50 -17.56
N PRO A 6 -2.34 9.22 -17.54
CA PRO A 6 -3.08 8.65 -16.42
C PRO A 6 -2.33 8.91 -15.12
N VAL A 7 -3.00 9.52 -14.14
CA VAL A 7 -2.48 9.75 -12.79
C VAL A 7 -3.25 8.87 -11.81
N ALA A 8 -2.54 8.41 -10.79
CA ALA A 8 -3.14 7.68 -9.69
C ALA A 8 -2.43 8.07 -8.38
N ALA A 9 -3.19 8.05 -7.29
CA ALA A 9 -2.68 8.14 -5.93
C ALA A 9 -2.43 6.72 -5.40
N LEU A 10 -1.29 6.52 -4.75
CA LEU A 10 -0.91 5.28 -4.08
C LEU A 10 -0.87 5.53 -2.57
N ASP A 11 -1.45 4.62 -1.81
CA ASP A 11 -1.32 4.57 -0.36
C ASP A 11 -0.98 3.16 0.12
N CYS A 12 -0.22 3.08 1.21
CA CYS A 12 0.26 1.83 1.80
C CYS A 12 -0.03 1.83 3.30
N GLU A 13 -0.63 0.74 3.79
CA GLU A 13 -0.72 0.49 5.24
C GLU A 13 0.47 -0.35 5.67
N MET A 14 1.07 0.06 6.78
CA MET A 14 2.28 -0.53 7.33
C MET A 14 1.98 -1.20 8.68
N VAL A 15 2.70 -2.25 9.00
CA VAL A 15 2.73 -2.93 10.30
C VAL A 15 4.17 -3.11 10.74
N GLY A 16 4.43 -3.19 12.05
CA GLY A 16 5.76 -3.38 12.60
C GLY A 16 6.28 -4.81 12.43
N GLY A 17 7.56 -4.92 12.09
CA GLY A 17 8.26 -6.16 11.82
C GLY A 17 9.64 -6.22 12.45
N GLY A 18 10.28 -7.38 12.31
CA GLY A 18 11.56 -7.66 12.96
C GLY A 18 11.37 -8.05 14.44
N SER A 19 12.47 -8.45 15.08
CA SER A 19 12.42 -8.94 16.48
C SER A 19 12.01 -7.87 17.49
N ASP A 20 12.15 -6.60 17.15
CA ASP A 20 11.86 -5.44 17.99
C ASP A 20 10.75 -4.52 17.44
N GLY A 21 10.08 -4.90 16.35
CA GLY A 21 8.97 -4.14 15.76
C GLY A 21 9.39 -2.87 15.02
N THR A 22 10.68 -2.61 14.85
CA THR A 22 11.18 -1.34 14.29
C THR A 22 11.13 -1.26 12.76
N LEU A 23 10.83 -2.36 12.07
CA LEU A 23 10.77 -2.40 10.62
C LEU A 23 9.34 -2.16 10.11
N ASP A 24 9.17 -1.25 9.16
CA ASP A 24 7.89 -1.07 8.49
C ASP A 24 7.68 -2.16 7.42
N LEU A 25 6.64 -2.98 7.61
CA LEU A 25 6.21 -4.00 6.65
C LEU A 25 4.92 -3.57 5.98
N CYS A 26 4.90 -3.57 4.65
CA CYS A 26 3.66 -3.26 3.92
C CYS A 26 2.65 -4.40 4.11
N ALA A 27 1.50 -4.10 4.68
CA ALA A 27 0.40 -5.04 4.92
C ALA A 27 -0.76 -4.84 3.92
N ARG A 28 -0.94 -3.64 3.37
CA ARG A 28 -1.97 -3.33 2.38
C ARG A 28 -1.49 -2.25 1.42
N VAL A 29 -1.93 -2.34 0.18
CA VAL A 29 -1.76 -1.29 -0.83
C VAL A 29 -3.11 -0.90 -1.43
N CYS A 30 -3.28 0.38 -1.73
CA CYS A 30 -4.44 0.92 -2.44
C CYS A 30 -3.97 1.88 -3.54
N LEU A 31 -4.56 1.73 -4.73
CA LEU A 31 -4.34 2.63 -5.87
C LEU A 31 -5.68 3.24 -6.28
N VAL A 32 -5.73 4.57 -6.35
CA VAL A 32 -6.94 5.34 -6.65
C VAL A 32 -6.69 6.25 -7.84
N GLY A 33 -7.62 6.30 -8.79
CA GLY A 33 -7.56 7.19 -9.96
C GLY A 33 -7.94 8.64 -9.63
N GLU A 34 -7.77 9.55 -10.59
CA GLU A 34 -8.17 10.95 -10.44
C GLU A 34 -9.69 11.14 -10.23
N ASP A 35 -10.50 10.17 -10.64
CA ASP A 35 -11.95 10.13 -10.43
C ASP A 35 -12.34 9.51 -9.08
N GLU A 36 -11.38 9.37 -8.16
CA GLU A 36 -11.52 8.75 -6.84
C GLU A 36 -11.93 7.27 -6.89
N ARG A 37 -11.89 6.63 -8.08
CA ARG A 37 -12.19 5.22 -8.22
C ARG A 37 -11.01 4.37 -7.77
N VAL A 38 -11.28 3.36 -6.95
CA VAL A 38 -10.29 2.33 -6.61
C VAL A 38 -9.96 1.55 -7.89
N LEU A 39 -8.70 1.65 -8.31
CA LEU A 39 -8.15 0.92 -9.45
C LEU A 39 -7.61 -0.44 -9.02
N PHE A 40 -7.03 -0.51 -7.83
CA PHE A 40 -6.47 -1.72 -7.26
C PHE A 40 -6.43 -1.64 -5.73
N GLN A 41 -6.72 -2.75 -5.06
CA GLN A 41 -6.44 -2.92 -3.64
C GLN A 41 -6.06 -4.39 -3.36
N SER A 42 -5.10 -4.61 -2.48
CA SER A 42 -4.75 -5.96 -2.02
C SER A 42 -4.11 -5.91 -0.64
N PHE A 43 -4.33 -6.97 0.14
CA PHE A 43 -3.46 -7.30 1.25
C PHE A 43 -2.15 -7.88 0.72
N VAL A 44 -1.07 -7.63 1.45
CA VAL A 44 0.27 -8.13 1.16
C VAL A 44 0.63 -9.13 2.25
N LEU A 45 1.16 -10.30 1.87
CA LEU A 45 1.79 -11.20 2.83
C LEU A 45 3.24 -10.73 3.05
N PRO A 46 3.59 -10.23 4.25
CA PRO A 46 4.96 -9.76 4.49
C PRO A 46 5.97 -10.90 4.42
N LEU A 47 7.20 -10.60 3.96
CA LEU A 47 8.27 -11.60 3.82
C LEU A 47 8.82 -12.10 5.16
N ILE A 48 8.57 -11.36 6.24
CA ILE A 48 8.95 -11.72 7.60
C ILE A 48 7.73 -11.62 8.52
N ALA A 49 7.80 -12.24 9.70
CA ALA A 49 6.72 -12.19 10.67
C ALA A 49 6.44 -10.76 11.14
N VAL A 50 5.16 -10.44 11.27
CA VAL A 50 4.68 -9.22 11.91
C VAL A 50 4.85 -9.35 13.42
N SER A 51 5.36 -8.30 14.05
CA SER A 51 5.56 -8.22 15.50
C SER A 51 4.74 -7.12 16.17
N ASP A 52 4.24 -6.13 15.40
CA ASP A 52 3.33 -5.08 15.86
C ASP A 52 2.32 -4.73 14.75
N TYR A 53 1.04 -4.51 15.09
CA TYR A 53 -0.06 -4.35 14.11
C TYR A 53 -0.72 -2.98 14.18
#